data_AF-A0A1F9DV75-F1
#
_entry.id   AF-A0A1F9DV75-F1
#
_cell.length_a   1.000
_cell.length_b   1.000
_cell.length_c   1.000
_cell.angle_alpha   90.00
_cell.angle_beta   90.00
_cell.angle_gamma   90.00
#
_symmetry.space_group_name_H-M   'P 1'
#
loop_
_entity.id
_entity.type
_entity.pdbx_description
1 polymer ?
#
loop_
_entity_poly.entity_id
_entity_poly.type
_entity_poly.pdbx_seq_one_letter_code
_entity_poly.pdbx_strand_id
1 'polypeptide(L)'
;MNNGKAYIGIPSPIDQNKRYIHLLDSFLKSHNILPKRIGISIRPRFKNLILVSPKSIITRPPEKKFDASCVIKADTLRTKIDREVDKWNPLSDFATISKLCSSSTLMETVRKLAAFHKPLRVDYRAKFGLTEQRDKFKG
;
A
#
# COMPACT_ATOMS: atom_id res chain seq x y z
N MET A 1 42.54 12.97 0.69
CA MET A 1 41.95 11.85 -0.07
C MET A 1 40.73 11.36 0.71
N ASN A 2 39.50 11.74 0.30
CA ASN A 2 38.26 11.30 0.95
C ASN A 2 37.66 10.14 0.13
N ASN A 3 37.60 8.95 0.71
CA ASN A 3 37.14 7.72 0.07
C ASN A 3 35.64 7.75 -0.24
N GLY A 4 35.26 8.33 -1.39
CA GLY A 4 34.17 8.01 -2.34
C GLY A 4 32.87 7.27 -1.95
N LYS A 5 32.48 7.12 -0.68
CA LYS A 5 31.24 6.47 -0.28
C LYS A 5 30.15 7.52 -0.07
N ALA A 6 29.45 7.87 -1.15
CA ALA A 6 28.18 8.59 -1.02
C ALA A 6 27.18 7.67 -0.30
N TYR A 7 26.91 7.94 0.98
CA TYR A 7 25.86 7.24 1.71
C TYR A 7 24.51 7.68 1.13
N ILE A 8 23.97 6.87 0.21
CA ILE A 8 22.59 7.05 -0.24
C ILE A 8 21.71 6.59 0.92
N GLY A 9 21.12 7.54 1.64
CA GLY A 9 20.15 7.23 2.68
C GLY A 9 19.00 6.43 2.09
N ILE A 10 18.75 5.22 2.60
CA ILE A 10 17.57 4.46 2.23
C ILE A 10 16.36 5.22 2.79
N PRO A 11 15.38 5.61 1.97
CA PRO A 11 14.24 6.34 2.48
C PRO A 11 13.48 5.46 3.48
N SER A 12 13.07 6.04 4.61
CA SER A 12 12.26 5.36 5.63
C SER A 12 11.06 4.63 5.00
N PRO A 13 10.90 3.31 5.19
CA PRO A 13 9.74 2.57 4.66
C PRO A 13 8.41 3.15 5.14
N ILE A 14 8.39 3.70 6.35
CA ILE A 14 7.21 4.35 6.94
C ILE A 14 6.84 5.59 6.15
N ASP A 15 7.81 6.44 5.81
CA ASP A 15 7.55 7.67 5.07
C ASP A 15 7.34 7.43 3.58
N GLN A 16 7.98 6.39 3.01
CA GLN A 16 7.63 5.88 1.68
C GLN A 16 6.16 5.50 1.61
N ASN A 17 5.65 4.72 2.57
CA ASN A 17 4.26 4.28 2.54
C ASN A 17 3.29 5.45 2.76
N LYS A 18 3.63 6.44 3.60
CA LYS A 18 2.84 7.69 3.72
C LYS A 18 2.72 8.42 2.38
N ARG A 19 3.82 8.52 1.62
CA ARG A 19 3.81 9.12 0.28
C ARG A 19 2.94 8.32 -0.69
N TYR A 20 3.01 7.00 -0.66
CA TYR A 20 2.13 6.15 -1.49
C TYR A 20 0.65 6.31 -1.14
N ILE A 21 0.30 6.39 0.15
CA ILE A 21 -1.07 6.68 0.59
C ILE A 21 -1.54 8.03 0.05
N HIS A 22 -0.70 9.07 0.14
CA HIS A 22 -1.03 10.40 -0.37
C HIS A 22 -1.23 10.39 -1.90
N LEU A 23 -0.36 9.69 -2.64
CA LEU A 23 -0.48 9.54 -4.08
C LEU A 23 -1.75 8.77 -4.46
N LEU A 24 -2.08 7.69 -3.74
CA LEU A 24 -3.29 6.92 -3.96
C LEU A 24 -4.54 7.75 -3.71
N ASP A 25 -4.59 8.53 -2.62
CA ASP A 25 -5.71 9.42 -2.33
C ASP A 25 -5.90 10.49 -3.43
N SER A 26 -4.81 11.12 -3.86
CA SER A 26 -4.83 12.09 -4.97
C SER A 26 -5.24 11.45 -6.30
N PHE A 27 -4.78 10.23 -6.56
CA PHE A 27 -5.13 9.46 -7.75
C PHE A 27 -6.63 9.15 -7.79
N LEU A 28 -7.20 8.63 -6.68
CA LEU A 28 -8.62 8.30 -6.61
C LEU A 28 -9.52 9.53 -6.79
N LYS A 29 -9.10 10.70 -6.29
CA LYS A 29 -9.81 11.98 -6.46
C LYS A 29 -9.76 12.48 -7.90
N SER A 30 -8.56 12.56 -8.48
CA SER A 30 -8.35 13.10 -9.84
C SER A 30 -9.07 12.30 -10.92
N HIS A 31 -9.18 10.98 -10.75
CA HIS A 31 -9.83 10.09 -11.70
C HIS A 31 -11.31 9.82 -11.39
N ASN A 32 -11.90 10.54 -10.42
CA ASN A 32 -13.31 10.39 -10.03
C ASN A 32 -13.71 8.93 -9.72
N ILE A 33 -12.79 8.17 -9.12
CA ILE A 33 -12.98 6.74 -8.82
C ILE A 33 -13.84 6.56 -7.57
N LEU A 34 -13.71 7.47 -6.59
CA LEU A 34 -14.39 7.37 -5.30
C LEU A 34 -15.91 7.34 -5.44
N PRO A 35 -16.60 6.51 -4.64
CA PRO A 35 -18.06 6.47 -4.66
C PRO A 35 -18.65 7.79 -4.19
N LYS A 36 -19.79 8.16 -4.76
CA LYS A 36 -20.51 9.40 -4.43
C LYS A 36 -21.94 9.09 -3.99
N ARG A 37 -22.42 9.85 -3.02
CA ARG A 37 -23.82 9.82 -2.58
C ARG A 37 -24.32 11.26 -2.46
N ILE A 38 -25.39 11.57 -3.19
CA ILE A 38 -25.99 12.93 -3.27
C ILE A 38 -24.91 14.00 -3.54
N GLY A 39 -24.05 13.75 -4.54
CA GLY A 39 -22.96 14.65 -4.92
C GLY A 39 -21.73 14.66 -4.00
N ILE A 40 -21.80 14.07 -2.80
CA ILE A 40 -20.70 14.03 -1.82
C ILE A 40 -19.86 12.77 -2.03
N SER A 41 -18.54 12.92 -2.15
CA SER A 41 -17.62 11.80 -2.29
C SER A 41 -17.32 11.14 -0.94
N ILE A 42 -17.48 9.83 -0.88
CA ILE A 42 -17.19 9.01 0.30
C ILE A 42 -15.71 8.64 0.25
N ARG A 43 -14.95 9.14 1.23
CA ARG A 43 -13.50 8.96 1.27
C ARG A 43 -13.11 7.78 2.16
N PRO A 44 -12.29 6.83 1.67
CA PRO A 44 -11.75 5.77 2.51
C PRO A 44 -10.73 6.33 3.50
N ARG A 45 -10.59 5.65 4.64
CA ARG A 45 -9.48 5.89 5.57
C ARG A 45 -8.37 4.90 5.26
N PHE A 46 -7.23 5.40 4.83
CA PHE A 46 -6.04 4.58 4.62
C PHE A 46 -5.32 4.29 5.94
N LYS A 47 -4.86 3.05 6.12
CA LYS A 47 -4.07 2.61 7.27
C LYS A 47 -2.65 2.31 6.78
N ASN A 48 -1.67 2.99 7.35
CA ASN A 48 -0.26 2.74 7.07
C ASN A 48 0.18 1.48 7.82
N LEU A 49 0.50 0.42 7.09
CA LEU A 49 1.03 -0.83 7.63
C LEU A 49 2.24 -1.26 6.81
N ILE A 50 3.30 -1.66 7.49
CA ILE A 50 4.52 -2.21 6.91
C ILE A 50 4.64 -3.64 7.41
N LEU A 51 4.57 -4.59 6.49
CA LEU A 51 4.63 -6.01 6.81
C LEU A 51 6.07 -6.50 6.71
N VAL A 52 6.56 -7.14 7.77
CA VAL A 52 7.86 -7.83 7.78
C VAL A 52 7.65 -9.34 7.93
N SER A 53 8.68 -10.11 7.60
CA SER A 53 8.63 -11.56 7.75
C SER A 53 8.30 -11.96 9.19
N PRO A 54 7.48 -13.01 9.42
CA PRO A 54 7.22 -13.54 10.76
C PRO A 54 8.50 -13.91 11.53
N LYS A 55 9.55 -14.31 10.82
CA LYS A 55 10.85 -14.68 11.38
C LYS A 55 11.74 -13.48 11.76
N SER A 56 11.38 -12.26 11.34
CA SER A 56 12.16 -11.06 11.63
C SER A 56 12.00 -10.62 13.09
N ILE A 57 13.06 -10.03 13.65
CA ILE A 57 13.03 -9.36 14.96
C ILE A 57 12.74 -7.89 14.72
N ILE A 58 11.75 -7.33 15.43
CA ILE A 58 11.40 -5.91 15.37
C ILE A 58 11.93 -5.24 16.63
N THR A 59 13.10 -4.60 16.55
CA THR A 59 13.62 -3.75 17.63
C THR A 59 12.97 -2.38 17.53
N ARG A 60 12.20 -1.99 18.56
CA ARG A 60 11.45 -0.74 18.55
C ARG A 60 12.21 0.34 19.33
N PRO A 61 12.35 1.55 18.77
CA PRO A 61 12.77 2.68 19.58
C PRO A 61 11.66 3.03 20.60
N PRO A 62 11.98 3.82 21.63
CA PRO A 62 10.96 4.35 22.54
C PRO A 62 9.88 5.12 21.75
N GLU A 63 8.61 4.80 22.00
CA GLU A 63 7.45 5.32 21.24
C GLU A 63 7.39 6.87 21.24
N LYS A 64 7.75 7.49 22.36
CA LYS A 64 7.85 8.96 22.50
C LYS A 64 8.82 9.60 21.51
N LYS A 65 9.85 8.87 21.05
CA LYS A 65 10.84 9.35 20.08
C LYS A 65 10.43 9.04 18.65
N PHE A 66 9.85 7.86 18.43
CA PHE A 66 9.44 7.42 17.10
C PHE A 66 8.41 6.31 17.18
N ASP A 67 7.21 6.57 16.66
CA ASP A 67 6.15 5.55 16.58
C ASP A 67 6.38 4.61 15.40
N ALA A 68 6.83 3.38 15.72
CA ALA A 68 6.99 2.29 14.77
C ALA A 68 5.83 1.27 14.81
N SER A 69 4.70 1.58 15.45
CA SER A 69 3.57 0.65 15.66
C SER A 69 2.93 0.12 14.37
N CYS A 70 3.11 0.84 13.25
CA CYS A 70 2.69 0.44 11.92
C CYS A 70 3.54 -0.69 11.30
N VAL A 71 4.74 -0.95 11.84
CA VAL A 71 5.58 -2.07 11.42
C VAL A 71 5.17 -3.31 12.20
N ILE A 72 4.61 -4.29 11.50
CA ILE A 72 4.07 -5.52 12.08
C ILE A 72 4.60 -6.75 11.33
N LYS A 73 4.59 -7.90 12.01
CA LYS A 73 4.86 -9.17 11.35
C LYS A 73 3.67 -9.58 10.50
N ALA A 74 3.92 -10.18 9.34
CA ALA A 74 2.88 -10.49 8.36
C ALA A 74 1.79 -11.44 8.89
N ASP A 75 2.15 -12.39 9.76
CA ASP A 75 1.24 -13.33 10.43
C ASP A 75 0.27 -12.64 11.41
N THR A 76 0.65 -11.48 11.95
CA THR A 76 -0.20 -10.71 12.86
C THR A 76 -1.21 -9.79 12.16
N LEU A 77 -1.18 -9.74 10.83
CA LEU A 77 -2.05 -8.86 10.03
C LEU A 77 -3.53 -9.10 10.34
N ARG A 78 -3.95 -10.37 10.37
CA ARG A 78 -5.36 -10.72 10.61
C ARG A 78 -5.82 -10.21 11.97
N THR A 79 -5.06 -10.51 13.02
CA THR A 79 -5.33 -10.02 14.38
C THR A 79 -5.35 -8.49 14.45
N LYS A 80 -4.49 -7.80 13.69
CA LYS A 80 -4.49 -6.33 13.63
C LYS A 80 -5.77 -5.79 12.98
N ILE A 81 -6.25 -6.45 11.92
CA ILE A 81 -7.51 -6.10 11.27
C ILE A 81 -8.68 -6.34 12.22
N ASP A 82 -8.76 -7.53 12.82
CA ASP A 82 -9.85 -7.89 13.75
C ASP A 82 -9.91 -6.88 14.91
N ARG A 83 -8.77 -6.54 15.54
CA ARG A 83 -8.71 -5.50 16.59
C ARG A 83 -9.12 -4.10 16.14
N GLU A 84 -8.93 -3.75 14.86
CA GLU A 84 -9.39 -2.46 14.34
C GLU A 84 -10.89 -2.47 14.07
N VAL A 85 -11.45 -3.64 13.69
CA VAL A 85 -12.90 -3.84 13.51
C VAL A 85 -13.61 -3.90 14.87
N ASP A 86 -13.01 -4.51 15.89
CA ASP A 86 -13.57 -4.58 17.25
C ASP A 86 -13.72 -3.18 17.90
N LYS A 87 -12.94 -2.19 17.44
CA LYS A 87 -13.10 -0.80 17.86
C LYS A 87 -14.34 -0.13 17.25
N TRP A 88 -14.93 -0.72 16.21
CA TRP A 88 -16.13 -0.20 15.57
C TRP A 88 -17.34 -0.74 16.33
N ASN A 89 -18.36 0.09 16.51
CA ASN A 89 -19.63 -0.41 17.01
C ASN A 89 -20.31 -1.19 15.88
N PRO A 90 -20.45 -2.53 15.97
CA PRO A 90 -20.78 -3.37 14.82
C PRO A 90 -22.16 -3.06 14.22
N LEU A 91 -23.10 -2.60 15.03
CA LEU A 91 -24.46 -2.30 14.57
C LEU A 91 -24.56 -0.89 14.01
N SER A 92 -24.04 0.13 14.71
CA SER A 92 -24.15 1.51 14.25
C SER A 92 -23.23 1.81 13.06
N ASP A 93 -21.99 1.32 13.10
CA ASP A 93 -20.98 1.69 12.11
C ASP A 93 -21.19 0.91 10.81
N PHE A 94 -21.55 -0.38 10.89
CA PHE A 94 -21.87 -1.17 9.70
C PHE A 94 -23.17 -0.69 9.03
N ALA A 95 -24.21 -0.34 9.81
CA ALA A 95 -25.43 0.25 9.27
C ALA A 95 -25.15 1.62 8.62
N THR A 96 -24.22 2.39 9.16
CA THR A 96 -23.83 3.69 8.61
C THR A 96 -23.02 3.52 7.31
N ILE A 97 -22.05 2.60 7.29
CA ILE A 97 -21.23 2.29 6.10
C ILE A 97 -22.09 1.70 4.98
N SER A 98 -22.99 0.77 5.27
CA SER A 98 -23.88 0.16 4.26
C SER A 98 -24.92 1.16 3.72
N LYS A 99 -25.39 2.10 4.54
CA LYS A 99 -26.19 3.24 4.05
C LYS A 99 -25.36 4.13 3.13
N LEU A 100 -24.10 4.40 3.47
CA LEU A 100 -23.23 5.29 2.70
C LEU A 100 -22.81 4.67 1.35
N CYS A 101 -22.42 3.40 1.34
CA CYS A 101 -21.91 2.72 0.16
C CYS A 101 -22.52 1.31 0.07
N SER A 102 -23.30 1.04 -0.98
CA SER A 102 -23.81 -0.30 -1.26
C SER A 102 -22.70 -1.20 -1.81
N SER A 103 -22.91 -2.52 -1.74
CA SER A 103 -21.99 -3.50 -2.33
C SER A 103 -21.77 -3.28 -3.83
N SER A 104 -22.82 -2.91 -4.58
CA SER A 104 -22.71 -2.63 -6.02
C SER A 104 -21.87 -1.39 -6.31
N THR A 105 -22.05 -0.31 -5.53
CA THR A 105 -21.26 0.92 -5.63
C THR A 105 -19.79 0.67 -5.30
N LEU A 106 -19.51 -0.16 -4.28
CA LEU A 106 -18.16 -0.59 -3.96
C LEU A 106 -17.54 -1.41 -5.09
N MET A 107 -18.29 -2.35 -5.68
CA MET A 107 -17.81 -3.17 -6.80
C MET A 107 -17.50 -2.31 -8.03
N GLU A 108 -18.33 -1.32 -8.35
CA GLU A 108 -18.07 -0.38 -9.43
C GLU A 108 -16.79 0.43 -9.19
N THR A 109 -16.59 0.92 -7.96
CA THR A 109 -15.38 1.63 -7.54
C THR A 109 -14.13 0.75 -7.75
N VAL A 110 -14.19 -0.51 -7.31
CA VAL A 110 -13.08 -1.47 -7.47
C VAL A 110 -12.79 -1.75 -8.94
N ARG A 111 -13.82 -1.92 -9.78
CA ARG A 111 -13.65 -2.11 -11.23
C ARG A 111 -12.99 -0.90 -11.90
N LYS A 112 -13.42 0.32 -11.55
CA LYS A 112 -12.79 1.56 -12.03
C LYS A 112 -11.32 1.60 -11.64
N LEU A 113 -10.99 1.29 -10.38
CA LEU A 113 -9.61 1.24 -9.93
C LEU A 113 -8.78 0.18 -10.67
N ALA A 114 -9.34 -1.02 -10.86
CA ALA A 114 -8.68 -2.12 -11.57
C ALA A 114 -8.39 -1.79 -13.04
N ALA A 115 -9.24 -0.99 -13.70
CA ALA A 115 -9.01 -0.55 -15.08
C ALA A 115 -7.73 0.29 -15.27
N PHE A 116 -7.23 0.93 -14.20
CA PHE A 116 -5.97 1.66 -14.23
C PHE A 116 -4.75 0.79 -13.90
N HIS A 117 -4.95 -0.47 -13.52
CA HIS A 117 -3.85 -1.36 -13.18
C HIS A 117 -3.01 -1.67 -14.42
N LYS A 118 -1.76 -1.23 -14.41
CA LYS A 118 -0.74 -1.61 -15.41
C LYS A 118 0.22 -2.60 -14.75
N PRO A 119 0.26 -3.87 -15.19
CA PRO A 119 1.23 -4.83 -14.69
C PRO A 119 2.65 -4.31 -14.90
N LEU A 120 3.46 -4.30 -13.84
CA LEU A 120 4.87 -3.95 -13.96
C LEU A 120 5.60 -5.09 -14.68
N ARG A 121 5.96 -4.89 -15.96
CA ARG A 121 6.89 -5.76 -16.67
C ARG A 121 8.26 -5.09 -16.65
N VAL A 122 9.15 -5.63 -15.81
CA VAL A 122 10.55 -5.19 -15.81
C VAL A 122 11.31 -6.05 -16.80
N ASP A 123 11.80 -5.43 -17.87
CA ASP A 123 12.82 -6.06 -18.71
C ASP A 123 14.16 -6.03 -17.95
N TYR A 124 14.47 -7.13 -17.27
CA TYR A 124 15.72 -7.26 -16.55
C TYR A 124 16.94 -7.25 -17.48
N ARG A 125 16.81 -7.74 -18.72
CA ARG A 125 17.91 -7.75 -19.68
C ARG A 125 18.28 -6.32 -20.06
N ALA A 126 17.29 -5.52 -20.46
CA ALA A 126 17.49 -4.10 -20.75
C ALA A 126 17.98 -3.32 -19.52
N LYS A 127 17.41 -3.59 -18.33
CA LYS A 127 17.81 -2.94 -17.08
C LYS A 127 19.30 -3.12 -16.75
N PHE A 128 19.88 -4.26 -17.12
CA PHE A 128 21.29 -4.58 -16.89
C PHE A 128 22.16 -4.45 -18.15
N GLY A 129 21.64 -3.90 -19.25
CA GLY A 129 22.39 -3.72 -20.50
C GLY A 129 22.77 -5.02 -21.20
N LEU A 130 22.06 -6.12 -20.93
CA LEU A 130 22.31 -7.42 -21.54
C LEU A 130 21.62 -7.52 -22.90
N THR A 131 22.39 -7.62 -23.98
CA THR A 131 21.87 -7.93 -25.33
C THR A 131 21.49 -9.41 -25.40
N GLU A 132 20.54 -9.79 -26.28
CA GLU A 132 20.20 -11.19 -26.53
C GLU A 132 21.45 -11.98 -26.93
N GLN A 133 21.83 -12.96 -26.10
CA GLN A 133 22.81 -13.95 -26.52
C GLN A 133 22.08 -14.89 -27.46
N ARG A 134 22.37 -14.80 -28.77
CA ARG A 134 21.96 -15.85 -29.70
C ARG A 134 22.67 -17.12 -29.24
N ASP A 135 21.92 -18.07 -28.68
CA ASP A 135 22.43 -19.40 -28.41
C ASP A 135 22.89 -19.98 -29.75
N LYS A 136 24.21 -20.00 -29.96
CA LYS A 136 24.80 -20.83 -31.01
C LYS A 136 24.63 -22.27 -30.54
N PHE A 137 23.52 -22.88 -30.91
CA PHE A 137 23.42 -24.33 -30.97
C PHE A 137 24.55 -24.81 -31.89
N LYS A 138 25.65 -25.28 -31.29
CA LYS A 138 26.65 -26.04 -32.01
C LYS A 138 26.06 -27.44 -32.19
N GLY A 139 25.72 -27.75 -33.45
CA GLY A 139 25.49 -29.13 -33.88
C GLY A 139 26.78 -29.94 -33.89
#